data_AF-A0A7C7I714-F1
#
_entry.id   AF-A0A7C7I714-F1
#
_cell.length_a   1.000
_cell.length_b   1.000
_cell.length_c   1.000
_cell.angle_alpha   90.00
_cell.angle_beta   90.00
_cell.angle_gamma   90.00
#
_symmetry.space_group_name_H-M   'P 1'
#
loop_
_entity.id
_entity.type
_entity.pdbx_description
1 polymer ?
#
loop_
_entity_poly.entity_id
_entity_poly.type
_entity_poly.pdbx_seq_one_letter_code
_entity_poly.pdbx_strand_id
1 'polypeptide(L)'
;MVRLTLSDHLAELIQKKFVDGPYTSLEEVISEALSLLDQRDEKVAALRRDIQDGLASGAVGLFDEDVVEDIKKRGRKLLGQDPTPA
;
A
#
# COMPACT_ATOMS: atom_id res chain seq x y z
N MET A 1 -1.00 -23.18 21.36
CA MET A 1 0.46 -23.40 21.15
C MET A 1 0.65 -23.94 19.75
N VAL A 2 1.29 -23.16 18.87
CA VAL A 2 1.66 -23.60 17.52
C VAL A 2 3.12 -24.10 17.58
N ARG A 3 3.43 -25.23 16.94
CA ARG A 3 4.81 -25.74 16.79
C ARG A 3 5.21 -25.65 15.32
N LEU A 4 6.42 -25.16 15.08
CA LEU A 4 6.97 -24.93 13.76
C LEU A 4 8.37 -25.55 13.70
N THR A 5 8.77 -26.06 12.53
CA THR A 5 10.16 -26.44 12.27
C THR A 5 10.77 -25.37 11.38
N LEU A 6 11.91 -24.81 11.79
CA LEU A 6 12.62 -23.80 11.04
C LEU A 6 13.80 -24.44 10.31
N SER A 7 14.13 -23.91 9.14
CA SER A 7 15.45 -24.16 8.55
C SER A 7 16.53 -23.45 9.36
N ASP A 8 17.77 -23.95 9.31
CA ASP A 8 18.91 -23.37 10.03
C ASP A 8 19.06 -21.86 9.73
N HIS A 9 18.90 -21.47 8.47
CA HIS A 9 18.94 -20.08 8.04
C HIS A 9 17.87 -19.19 8.72
N LEU A 10 16.63 -19.68 8.85
CA LEU A 10 15.57 -18.92 9.51
C LEU A 10 15.82 -18.80 11.01
N ALA A 11 16.33 -19.87 11.65
CA ALA A 11 16.69 -19.85 13.06
C ALA A 11 17.82 -18.83 13.33
N GLU A 12 18.87 -18.83 12.52
CA GLU A 12 19.96 -17.86 12.60
C GLU A 12 19.47 -16.42 12.40
N LEU A 13 18.61 -16.19 11.41
CA LEU A 13 18.07 -14.87 11.13
C LEU A 13 17.23 -14.34 12.30
N ILE A 14 16.34 -15.17 12.86
CA ILE A 14 15.53 -14.82 14.03
C ILE A 14 16.42 -14.54 15.23
N GLN A 15 17.42 -15.39 15.49
CA GLN A 15 18.36 -15.20 16.59
C GLN A 15 19.14 -13.88 16.45
N LYS A 16 19.63 -13.58 15.24
CA LYS A 16 20.32 -12.32 14.96
C LYS A 16 19.42 -11.12 15.20
N LYS A 17 18.16 -11.17 14.73
CA LYS A 17 17.20 -10.09 14.96
C LYS A 17 16.90 -9.90 16.44
N PHE A 18 16.73 -11.00 17.19
CA PHE A 18 16.50 -10.94 18.63
C PHE A 18 17.69 -10.37 19.42
N VAL A 19 18.92 -10.78 19.09
CA VAL A 19 20.14 -10.35 19.82
C VAL A 19 20.57 -8.92 19.46
N ASP A 20 20.57 -8.59 18.16
CA ASP A 20 21.09 -7.30 17.67
C ASP A 20 20.01 -6.22 17.58
N GLY A 21 18.74 -6.62 17.67
CA GLY A 21 17.59 -5.75 17.49
C GLY A 21 16.94 -5.31 18.80
N PRO A 22 15.95 -4.41 18.71
CA PRO A 22 15.25 -3.87 19.88
C PRO A 22 14.21 -4.82 20.49
N TYR A 23 14.24 -6.11 20.14
CA TYR A 23 13.17 -7.05 20.50
C TYR A 23 13.42 -7.70 21.85
N THR A 24 12.35 -7.90 22.61
CA THR A 24 12.37 -8.46 23.97
C THR A 24 11.99 -9.94 24.01
N SER A 25 11.42 -10.48 22.92
CA SER A 25 11.09 -11.90 22.78
C SER A 25 11.13 -12.39 21.33
N LEU A 26 11.23 -13.72 21.15
CA LEU A 26 11.09 -14.36 19.84
C LEU A 26 9.68 -14.18 19.25
N GLU A 27 8.65 -14.16 20.09
CA GLU A 27 7.27 -13.94 19.66
C GLU A 27 7.09 -12.54 19.06
N GLU A 28 7.74 -11.53 19.64
CA GLU A 28 7.75 -10.17 19.11
C GLU A 28 8.42 -10.09 17.73
N VAL A 29 9.56 -10.77 17.53
CA VAL A 29 10.23 -10.84 16.22
C VAL A 29 9.31 -11.47 15.16
N ILE A 30 8.63 -12.56 15.52
CA ILE A 30 7.72 -13.26 14.61
C ILE A 30 6.48 -12.41 14.32
N SER A 31 5.92 -11.76 15.35
CA SER A 31 4.75 -10.88 15.21
C SER A 31 5.03 -9.72 14.28
N GLU A 32 6.17 -9.05 14.43
CA GLU A 32 6.58 -7.96 13.54
C GLU A 32 6.84 -8.44 12.11
N ALA A 33 7.46 -9.62 11.94
CA ALA A 33 7.64 -10.20 10.63
C ALA A 33 6.30 -10.52 9.93
N LEU A 34 5.33 -11.07 10.66
CA LEU A 34 3.98 -11.34 10.14
C LEU A 34 3.22 -10.05 9.84
N SER A 35 3.30 -9.05 10.72
CA SER A 35 2.70 -7.72 10.49
C SER A 35 3.19 -7.09 9.18
N LEU A 36 4.48 -7.19 8.87
CA LEU A 36 5.02 -6.70 7.60
C LEU A 36 4.52 -7.48 6.38
N LEU A 37 4.29 -8.79 6.52
CA LEU A 37 3.70 -9.62 5.46
C LEU A 37 2.24 -9.25 5.23
N ASP A 38 1.46 -9.10 6.30
CA ASP A 38 0.05 -8.70 6.24
C ASP A 38 -0.09 -7.32 5.59
N GLN A 39 0.72 -6.33 6.01
CA GLN A 39 0.73 -5.00 5.40
C GLN A 39 1.05 -5.02 3.90
N ARG A 40 1.94 -5.92 3.46
CA ARG A 40 2.24 -6.09 2.04
C ARG A 40 1.05 -6.68 1.30
N ASP A 41 0.43 -7.71 1.86
CA ASP A 41 -0.68 -8.40 1.25
C ASP A 41 -1.92 -7.49 1.17
N GLU A 42 -2.16 -6.66 2.19
CA GLU A 42 -3.18 -5.60 2.19
C GLU A 42 -2.94 -4.58 1.06
N LYS A 43 -1.70 -4.10 0.87
CA LYS A 43 -1.37 -3.17 -0.23
C LYS A 43 -1.62 -3.79 -1.60
N VAL A 44 -1.27 -5.07 -1.78
CA VAL A 44 -1.53 -5.79 -3.04
C VAL A 44 -3.03 -5.98 -3.27
N ALA A 45 -3.79 -6.31 -2.22
CA ALA A 45 -5.23 -6.45 -2.29
C ALA A 45 -5.90 -5.11 -2.65
N ALA A 46 -5.48 -4.01 -2.02
CA ALA A 46 -5.95 -2.67 -2.33
C ALA A 46 -5.65 -2.29 -3.80
N LEU A 47 -4.42 -2.50 -4.27
CA LEU A 47 -4.06 -2.21 -5.66
C LEU A 47 -4.89 -3.02 -6.66
N ARG A 48 -5.13 -4.31 -6.37
CA ARG A 48 -6.00 -5.14 -7.23
C ARG A 48 -7.41 -4.60 -7.29
N ARG A 49 -7.95 -4.13 -6.15
CA ARG A 49 -9.27 -3.51 -6.09
C ARG A 49 -9.30 -2.21 -6.91
N ASP A 50 -8.33 -1.32 -6.73
CA ASP A 50 -8.24 -0.06 -7.47
C ASP A 50 -8.19 -0.30 -9.00
N ILE A 51 -7.46 -1.33 -9.43
CA ILE A 51 -7.44 -1.74 -10.85
C ILE A 51 -8.83 -2.19 -11.31
N GLN A 52 -9.53 -3.03 -10.54
CA GLN A 52 -10.87 -3.49 -10.90
C GLN A 52 -11.88 -2.34 -10.92
N ASP A 53 -11.82 -1.44 -9.94
CA ASP A 53 -12.67 -0.25 -9.88
C ASP A 53 -12.41 0.66 -11.11
N GLY A 54 -11.14 0.82 -11.51
CA GLY A 54 -10.76 1.51 -12.74
C GLY A 54 -11.30 0.85 -14.01
N LEU A 55 -11.17 -0.48 -14.14
CA LEU A 55 -11.72 -1.23 -15.28
C LEU A 55 -13.25 -1.17 -15.35
N ALA A 56 -13.93 -1.13 -14.20
CA ALA A 56 -15.38 -1.02 -14.10
C ALA A 56 -15.89 0.43 -14.26
N SER A 57 -15.01 1.44 -14.23
CA SER A 57 -15.39 2.86 -14.23
C SER A 57 -15.98 3.37 -15.55
N GLY A 58 -15.90 2.57 -16.63
CA GLY A 58 -16.56 2.84 -17.90
C GLY A 58 -15.59 2.95 -19.07
N ALA A 59 -16.09 3.48 -20.19
CA ALA A 59 -15.32 3.57 -21.42
C ALA A 59 -14.23 4.63 -21.32
N VAL A 60 -13.02 4.27 -21.77
CA VAL A 60 -11.89 5.20 -21.91
C VAL A 60 -12.16 6.14 -23.09
N GLY A 61 -12.09 7.45 -22.82
CA GLY A 61 -11.99 8.49 -23.85
C GLY A 61 -10.53 8.83 -24.17
N LEU A 62 -10.29 9.62 -25.23
CA LEU A 62 -8.98 10.21 -25.47
C LEU A 62 -8.57 11.08 -24.27
N PHE A 63 -7.31 10.99 -23.87
CA PHE A 63 -6.75 11.81 -22.79
C PHE A 63 -5.73 12.77 -23.39
N ASP A 64 -6.14 14.02 -23.56
CA ASP A 64 -5.36 15.12 -24.13
C ASP A 64 -5.36 16.34 -23.19
N GLU A 65 -4.73 17.43 -23.63
CA GLU A 65 -4.58 18.64 -22.81
C GLU A 65 -5.94 19.31 -22.49
N ASP A 66 -6.90 19.26 -23.42
CA ASP A 66 -8.23 19.85 -23.22
C ASP A 66 -8.99 19.11 -22.12
N VAL A 67 -8.87 17.77 -22.09
CA VAL A 67 -9.43 16.93 -21.01
C VAL A 67 -8.79 17.26 -19.66
N VAL A 68 -7.46 17.47 -19.63
CA VAL A 68 -6.74 17.86 -18.41
C VAL A 68 -7.24 19.21 -17.88
N GLU A 69 -7.41 20.21 -18.75
CA GLU A 69 -7.90 21.54 -18.35
C GLU A 69 -9.35 21.51 -17.87
N ASP A 70 -10.21 20.71 -18.48
CA ASP A 70 -11.58 20.50 -17.99
C ASP A 70 -11.61 19.86 -16.59
N ILE A 71 -10.79 18.82 -16.36
CA ILE A 71 -10.66 18.18 -15.04
C ILE A 71 -10.24 19.21 -13.97
N LYS A 72 -9.20 20.02 -14.26
CA LYS A 72 -8.74 21.07 -13.33
C LYS A 72 -9.81 22.13 -13.08
N LYS A 73 -10.51 22.58 -14.14
CA LYS A 73 -11.59 23.56 -14.04
C LYS A 73 -12.73 23.06 -13.15
N ARG A 74 -13.15 21.80 -13.34
CA ARG A 74 -14.16 21.16 -12.48
C ARG A 74 -13.69 21.04 -11.03
N GLY A 75 -12.43 20.63 -10.82
CA GLY A 75 -11.81 20.58 -9.50
C GLY A 75 -11.82 21.94 -8.77
N ARG A 76 -11.38 23.01 -9.43
CA ARG A 76 -11.38 24.38 -8.86
C ARG A 76 -12.79 24.85 -8.50
N LYS A 77 -13.78 24.58 -9.34
CA LYS A 77 -15.19 24.89 -9.07
C LYS A 77 -15.70 24.15 -7.83
N LEU A 78 -15.35 22.87 -7.65
CA LEU A 78 -15.72 22.08 -6.47
C LEU A 78 -15.04 22.58 -5.19
N LEU A 79 -13.83 23.12 -5.30
CA LEU A 79 -13.08 23.70 -4.18
C LEU A 79 -13.47 25.15 -3.85
N GLY A 80 -14.43 25.74 -4.57
CA GLY A 80 -14.85 27.13 -4.35
C GLY A 80 -13.80 28.18 -4.72
N GLN A 81 -12.81 27.83 -5.54
CA GLN A 81 -11.84 28.78 -6.08
C GLN A 81 -12.42 29.37 -7.37
N ASP A 82 -12.88 30.63 -7.30
CA ASP A 82 -13.21 31.40 -8.50
C ASP A 82 -11.94 31.56 -9.35
N PRO A 83 -11.97 31.24 -10.65
CA PRO A 83 -10.84 31.49 -11.52
C PRO A 83 -10.79 33.00 -11.79
N THR A 84 -10.06 33.74 -10.98
CA THR A 84 -9.62 35.08 -11.39
C THR A 84 -8.65 34.91 -12.55
N PRO A 85 -8.96 35.38 -13.76
CA PRO A 85 -8.03 35.32 -14.87
C PRO A 85 -6.91 36.35 -14.63
N ALA A 86 -5.67 35.94 -14.90
CA ALA A 86 -4.53 36.84 -15.09
C ALA A 86 -4.44 37.25 -16.57
#